data_AF-A0A9X3J133-F1
#
_entry.id   AF-A0A9X3J133-F1
#
_cell.length_a   1.000
_cell.length_b   1.000
_cell.length_c   1.000
_cell.angle_alpha   90.00
_cell.angle_beta   90.00
_cell.angle_gamma   90.00
#
_symmetry.space_group_name_H-M   'P 1'
#
loop_
_entity.id
_entity.type
_entity.pdbx_description
1 polymer ?
#
loop_
_entity_poly.entity_id
_entity_poly.type
_entity_poly.pdbx_seq_one_letter_code
_entity_poly.pdbx_strand_id
1 'polypeptide(L)'
;MSPARIEEHHSRGWIVPVGGAEEKEQDPVILRRFVEVSGGAGARIAVIPTASRLPDTGARYEKIFRQLGAHSARALPFETRADAEREDWLGILEHATGVFFTGGNQLQLSTILGGTPVAKSIRKLNARGVTVGGTSAGAAILSEHMIAFGQGGATPKAGLASLAPGFGLTNRVVIDQHFRQRDRLGRLLSVLAFNPFAVGIGLDEDTAAFLGPDDVMHVDGAGAITLVDVANLEHSSMAFAKPGQPICLTGIKLHILTKGARYNFVTREAVLPLPPPDDDD
;
A
#
# COMPACT_ATOMS: atom_id res chain seq x y z
N MET A 1 11.42 -7.89 -7.19
CA MET A 1 12.19 -6.70 -6.76
C MET A 1 12.10 -6.68 -5.24
N SER A 2 13.22 -6.60 -4.53
CA SER A 2 13.23 -6.62 -3.05
C SER A 2 13.42 -5.21 -2.48
N PRO A 3 13.19 -4.98 -1.17
CA PRO A 3 13.49 -3.70 -0.52
C PRO A 3 14.93 -3.24 -0.76
N ALA A 4 15.10 -1.95 -1.08
CA ALA A 4 16.44 -1.37 -1.13
C ALA A 4 17.05 -1.39 0.28
N ARG A 5 18.36 -1.66 0.37
CA ARG A 5 19.09 -1.59 1.63
C ARG A 5 19.04 -0.17 2.17
N ILE A 6 18.84 -0.06 3.47
CA ILE A 6 18.92 1.21 4.18
C ILE A 6 20.41 1.50 4.37
N GLU A 7 20.86 2.68 3.93
CA GLU A 7 22.23 3.14 4.09
C GLU A 7 22.49 3.56 5.55
N GLU A 8 23.75 3.59 5.99
CA GLU A 8 24.10 4.03 7.35
C GLU A 8 23.51 5.43 7.63
N HIS A 9 22.99 5.64 8.85
CA HIS A 9 22.35 6.88 9.32
C HIS A 9 21.00 7.25 8.70
N HIS A 10 20.41 6.40 7.84
CA HIS A 10 19.05 6.58 7.34
C HIS A 10 18.05 5.64 8.03
N SER A 11 16.79 6.06 8.05
CA SER A 11 15.64 5.20 8.32
C SER A 11 14.78 5.11 7.07
N ARG A 12 14.03 4.01 6.91
CA ARG A 12 13.06 3.88 5.81
C ARG A 12 11.96 4.93 5.94
N GLY A 13 11.48 5.48 4.84
CA GLY A 13 10.31 6.36 4.83
C GLY A 13 9.01 5.57 5.01
N TRP A 14 7.94 6.27 5.34
CA TRP A 14 6.64 5.65 5.53
C TRP A 14 6.17 4.94 4.25
N ILE A 15 5.54 3.78 4.41
CA ILE A 15 4.85 3.08 3.32
C ILE A 15 3.36 3.18 3.60
N VAL A 16 2.60 3.84 2.72
CA VAL A 16 1.21 4.24 3.00
C VAL A 16 0.24 3.68 1.93
N PRO A 17 -0.13 2.39 2.01
CA PRO A 17 -1.21 1.86 1.19
C PRO A 17 -2.58 2.34 1.68
N VAL A 18 -3.40 2.80 0.73
CA VAL A 18 -4.78 3.26 0.94
C VAL A 18 -5.74 2.36 0.16
N GLY A 19 -6.83 1.92 0.80
CA GLY A 19 -7.74 0.91 0.26
C GLY A 19 -8.56 1.35 -0.96
N GLY A 20 -8.49 2.61 -1.37
CA GLY A 20 -9.26 3.16 -2.49
C GLY A 20 -10.41 4.05 -2.02
N ALA A 21 -10.94 4.85 -2.95
CA ALA A 21 -12.09 5.72 -2.72
C ALA A 21 -11.99 6.60 -1.46
N GLU A 22 -10.77 7.06 -1.14
CA GLU A 22 -10.52 7.89 0.04
C GLU A 22 -11.18 9.26 -0.07
N GLU A 23 -11.56 9.85 1.07
CA GLU A 23 -12.13 11.18 1.15
C GLU A 23 -11.11 12.23 0.66
N LYS A 24 -11.58 13.20 -0.14
CA LYS A 24 -10.74 14.16 -0.89
C LYS A 24 -11.18 15.61 -0.73
N GLU A 25 -12.36 15.85 -0.19
CA GLU A 25 -13.06 17.13 -0.27
C GLU A 25 -13.38 17.69 1.12
N GLN A 26 -14.14 16.98 1.94
CA GLN A 26 -14.64 17.52 3.20
C GLN A 26 -13.61 17.40 4.32
N ASP A 27 -13.20 16.17 4.65
CA ASP A 27 -12.15 15.91 5.63
C ASP A 27 -11.20 14.80 5.15
N PRO A 28 -10.21 15.17 4.32
CA PRO A 28 -9.28 14.21 3.71
C PRO A 28 -8.19 13.78 4.69
N VAL A 29 -8.57 13.14 5.81
CA VAL A 29 -7.67 12.80 6.94
C VAL A 29 -6.46 11.98 6.50
N ILE A 30 -6.65 11.00 5.61
CA ILE A 30 -5.58 10.14 5.09
C ILE A 30 -4.56 10.95 4.29
N LEU A 31 -5.03 11.81 3.38
CA LEU A 31 -4.16 12.61 2.53
C LEU A 31 -3.46 13.72 3.32
N ARG A 32 -4.13 14.30 4.33
CA ARG A 32 -3.54 15.26 5.25
C ARG A 32 -2.39 14.63 6.02
N ARG A 33 -2.61 13.47 6.62
CA ARG A 33 -1.57 12.73 7.33
C ARG A 33 -0.43 12.31 6.41
N PHE A 34 -0.73 11.94 5.16
CA PHE A 34 0.31 11.67 4.15
C PHE A 34 1.23 12.89 3.92
N VAL A 35 0.68 14.10 3.83
CA VAL A 35 1.47 15.33 3.72
C VAL A 35 2.32 15.56 4.98
N GLU A 36 1.73 15.39 6.17
CA GLU A 36 2.44 15.52 7.45
C GLU A 36 3.66 14.60 7.53
N VAL A 37 3.49 13.30 7.28
CA VAL A 37 4.59 12.33 7.30
C VAL A 37 5.54 12.45 6.09
N SER A 38 5.19 13.26 5.09
CA SER A 38 6.06 13.63 3.97
C SER A 38 6.81 14.95 4.19
N GLY A 39 6.75 15.53 5.39
CA GLY A 39 7.45 16.78 5.76
C GLY A 39 6.55 18.00 5.94
N GLY A 40 5.22 17.82 6.00
CA GLY A 40 4.25 18.88 6.29
C GLY A 40 4.37 20.06 5.33
N ALA A 41 4.55 21.26 5.87
CA ALA A 41 4.71 22.49 5.08
C ALA A 41 5.92 22.47 4.12
N GLY A 42 6.94 21.65 4.40
CA GLY A 42 8.09 21.44 3.52
C GLY A 42 7.90 20.35 2.48
N ALA A 43 6.74 19.68 2.45
CA ALA A 43 6.54 18.50 1.63
C ALA A 43 6.54 18.82 0.13
N ARG A 44 7.35 18.07 -0.63
CA ARG A 44 7.40 18.10 -2.09
C ARG A 44 6.90 16.77 -2.61
N ILE A 45 5.66 16.76 -3.09
CA ILE A 45 4.94 15.54 -3.45
C ILE A 45 5.04 15.27 -4.96
N ALA A 46 5.62 14.14 -5.34
CA ALA A 46 5.52 13.61 -6.69
C ALA A 46 4.28 12.72 -6.82
N VAL A 47 3.34 13.10 -7.68
CA VAL A 47 2.12 12.34 -7.97
C VAL A 47 2.35 11.51 -9.22
N ILE A 48 2.14 10.19 -9.16
CA ILE A 48 2.31 9.28 -10.29
C ILE A 48 0.94 8.75 -10.70
N PRO A 49 0.28 9.37 -11.70
CA PRO A 49 -1.06 9.00 -12.14
C PRO A 49 -1.09 7.85 -13.16
N THR A 50 0.02 7.17 -13.40
CA THR A 50 0.20 6.13 -14.45
C THR A 50 -0.84 5.00 -14.42
N ALA A 51 -1.42 4.69 -13.26
CA ALA A 51 -2.49 3.69 -13.16
C ALA A 51 -3.81 4.17 -13.78
N SER A 52 -4.05 5.48 -13.74
CA SER A 52 -5.32 6.09 -14.10
C SER A 52 -5.53 6.12 -15.61
N ARG A 53 -6.80 6.04 -16.00
CA ARG A 53 -7.24 6.29 -17.39
C ARG A 53 -7.82 7.69 -17.56
N LEU A 54 -7.94 8.47 -16.48
CA LEU A 54 -8.51 9.80 -16.49
C LEU A 54 -7.37 10.84 -16.54
N PRO A 55 -7.29 11.68 -17.58
CA PRO A 55 -6.15 12.58 -17.81
C PRO A 55 -6.00 13.66 -16.72
N ASP A 56 -7.07 14.01 -16.03
CA ASP A 56 -7.12 15.03 -14.98
C ASP A 56 -6.71 14.52 -13.59
N THR A 57 -6.52 13.20 -13.41
CA THR A 57 -6.22 12.59 -12.11
C THR A 57 -4.99 13.22 -11.46
N GLY A 58 -3.91 13.41 -12.22
CA GLY A 58 -2.68 14.03 -11.71
C GLY A 58 -2.92 15.44 -11.20
N ALA A 59 -3.56 16.29 -12.02
CA ALA A 59 -3.86 17.67 -11.67
C ALA A 59 -4.79 17.79 -10.44
N ARG A 60 -5.74 16.86 -10.29
CA ARG A 60 -6.61 16.80 -9.11
C ARG A 60 -5.80 16.56 -7.83
N TYR A 61 -4.91 15.57 -7.82
CA TYR A 61 -4.06 15.30 -6.65
C TYR A 61 -3.04 16.41 -6.39
N GLU A 62 -2.48 17.04 -7.44
CA GLU A 62 -1.63 18.23 -7.25
C GLU A 62 -2.37 19.33 -6.48
N LYS A 63 -3.62 19.63 -6.88
CA LYS A 63 -4.46 20.62 -6.21
C LYS A 63 -4.73 20.24 -4.76
N ILE A 64 -5.14 18.99 -4.52
CA ILE A 64 -5.44 18.48 -3.17
C ILE A 64 -4.22 18.63 -2.25
N PHE A 65 -3.05 18.11 -2.65
CA PHE A 65 -1.87 18.17 -1.78
C PHE A 65 -1.40 19.61 -1.50
N ARG A 66 -1.52 20.52 -2.47
CA ARG A 66 -1.24 21.95 -2.23
C ARG A 66 -2.25 22.59 -1.28
N GLN A 67 -3.54 22.26 -1.39
CA GLN A 67 -4.57 22.74 -0.45
C GLN A 67 -4.36 22.20 0.97
N LEU A 68 -3.79 21.00 1.11
CA LEU A 68 -3.42 20.39 2.38
C LEU A 68 -2.10 20.90 2.97
N GLY A 69 -1.46 21.88 2.32
CA GLY A 69 -0.30 22.58 2.86
C GLY A 69 1.06 22.03 2.42
N ALA A 70 1.14 21.12 1.44
CA ALA A 70 2.42 20.74 0.86
C ALA A 70 3.07 21.94 0.15
N HIS A 71 4.38 22.11 0.31
CA HIS A 71 5.17 23.15 -0.39
C HIS A 71 4.93 23.10 -1.91
N SER A 72 4.97 21.90 -2.48
CA SER A 72 4.69 21.69 -3.91
C SER A 72 4.16 20.29 -4.16
N ALA A 73 3.31 20.16 -5.17
CA ALA A 73 2.91 18.86 -5.70
C ALA A 73 3.02 18.89 -7.23
N ARG A 74 3.57 17.82 -7.81
CA ARG A 74 3.81 17.71 -9.26
C ARG A 74 3.45 16.33 -9.78
N ALA A 75 2.59 16.27 -10.78
CA ALA A 75 2.23 15.07 -11.51
C ALA A 75 3.34 14.72 -12.51
N LEU A 76 3.74 13.44 -12.48
CA LEU A 76 4.68 12.81 -13.38
C LEU A 76 3.95 11.69 -14.13
N PRO A 77 3.17 12.00 -15.18
CA PRO A 77 2.37 11.03 -15.92
C PRO A 77 3.27 10.19 -16.84
N PHE A 78 3.91 9.16 -16.29
CA PHE A 78 4.62 8.17 -17.10
C PHE A 78 3.59 7.34 -17.86
N GLU A 79 3.34 7.67 -19.13
CA GLU A 79 2.35 6.99 -19.98
C GLU A 79 2.99 5.85 -20.78
N THR A 80 4.28 5.97 -21.06
CA THR A 80 5.09 5.01 -21.80
C THR A 80 6.34 4.62 -21.00
N ARG A 81 6.97 3.51 -21.39
CA ARG A 81 8.26 3.11 -20.79
C ARG A 81 9.38 4.12 -21.10
N ALA A 82 9.31 4.83 -22.21
CA ALA A 82 10.30 5.85 -22.58
C ALA A 82 10.24 7.06 -21.63
N ASP A 83 9.05 7.40 -21.13
CA ASP A 83 8.90 8.47 -20.13
C ASP A 83 9.66 8.16 -18.84
N ALA A 84 9.82 6.88 -18.50
CA ALA A 84 10.53 6.45 -17.29
C ALA A 84 12.07 6.63 -17.37
N GLU A 85 12.58 7.05 -18.52
CA GLU A 85 13.99 7.39 -18.76
C GLU A 85 14.22 8.92 -18.77
N ARG A 86 13.16 9.72 -18.60
CA ARG A 86 13.24 11.19 -18.65
C ARG A 86 13.99 11.77 -17.46
N GLU A 87 15.14 12.37 -17.74
CA GLU A 87 16.00 13.00 -16.72
C GLU A 87 15.32 14.16 -15.99
N ASP A 88 14.48 14.95 -16.67
CA ASP A 88 13.78 16.07 -16.07
C ASP A 88 12.76 15.61 -15.01
N TRP A 89 12.08 14.49 -15.24
CA TRP A 89 11.15 13.90 -14.28
C TRP A 89 11.85 13.12 -13.17
N LEU A 90 12.95 12.43 -13.49
CA LEU A 90 13.81 11.80 -12.48
C LEU A 90 14.41 12.83 -11.53
N GLY A 91 14.79 14.02 -12.02
CA GLY A 91 15.26 15.14 -11.20
C GLY A 91 14.18 15.65 -10.25
N ILE A 92 12.92 15.77 -10.69
CA ILE A 92 11.80 16.12 -9.79
C ILE A 92 11.62 15.04 -8.72
N LEU A 93 11.66 13.77 -9.12
CA LEU A 93 11.49 12.63 -8.22
C LEU A 93 12.59 12.57 -7.16
N GLU A 94 13.85 12.85 -7.51
CA GLU A 94 14.99 12.83 -6.59
C GLU A 94 14.86 13.86 -5.46
N HIS A 95 14.21 14.99 -5.72
CA HIS A 95 13.98 16.03 -4.72
C HIS A 95 12.68 15.85 -3.93
N ALA A 96 11.85 14.86 -4.27
CA ALA A 96 10.58 14.63 -3.60
C ALA A 96 10.77 14.15 -2.16
N THR A 97 9.90 14.59 -1.26
CA THR A 97 9.82 14.11 0.13
C THR A 97 8.63 13.18 0.36
N GLY A 98 7.71 13.12 -0.62
CA GLY A 98 6.64 12.14 -0.70
C GLY A 98 6.36 11.74 -2.15
N VAL A 99 6.06 10.45 -2.38
CA VAL A 99 5.63 9.93 -3.68
C VAL A 99 4.26 9.28 -3.52
N PHE A 100 3.28 9.69 -4.34
CA PHE A 100 1.92 9.18 -4.25
C PHE A 100 1.45 8.57 -5.58
N PHE A 101 1.11 7.28 -5.57
CA PHE A 101 0.53 6.58 -6.72
C PHE A 101 -0.99 6.64 -6.69
N THR A 102 -1.59 7.02 -7.80
CA THR A 102 -3.05 7.08 -7.89
C THR A 102 -3.66 5.70 -8.19
N GLY A 103 -4.98 5.60 -8.08
CA GLY A 103 -5.74 4.40 -8.45
C GLY A 103 -5.85 4.18 -9.95
N GLY A 104 -6.38 3.02 -10.33
CA GLY A 104 -6.60 2.61 -11.72
C GLY A 104 -6.17 1.15 -11.95
N ASN A 105 -5.25 0.90 -12.90
CA ASN A 105 -4.74 -0.44 -13.19
C ASN A 105 -3.32 -0.67 -12.65
N GLN A 106 -3.17 -1.54 -11.66
CA GLN A 106 -1.88 -1.89 -11.06
C GLN A 106 -0.91 -2.59 -12.02
N LEU A 107 -1.40 -3.31 -13.04
CA LEU A 107 -0.51 -3.86 -14.07
C LEU A 107 0.06 -2.79 -14.99
N GLN A 108 -0.67 -1.70 -15.21
CA GLN A 108 -0.15 -0.58 -16.00
C GLN A 108 1.05 0.05 -15.28
N LEU A 109 0.97 0.25 -13.96
CA LEU A 109 2.10 0.67 -13.16
C LEU A 109 3.29 -0.31 -13.26
N SER A 110 3.04 -1.61 -13.06
CA SER A 110 4.11 -2.62 -13.09
C SER A 110 4.77 -2.75 -14.47
N THR A 111 4.01 -2.69 -15.56
CA THR A 111 4.54 -2.86 -16.93
C THR A 111 5.24 -1.60 -17.47
N ILE A 112 4.79 -0.41 -17.09
CA ILE A 112 5.39 0.87 -17.51
C ILE A 112 6.62 1.18 -16.66
N LEU A 113 6.50 1.11 -15.32
CA LEU A 113 7.54 1.57 -14.41
C LEU A 113 8.47 0.44 -13.95
N GLY A 114 8.02 -0.82 -13.99
CA GLY A 114 8.81 -1.96 -13.56
C GLY A 114 10.11 -2.09 -14.36
N GLY A 115 11.21 -2.30 -13.64
CA GLY A 115 12.55 -2.45 -14.22
C GLY A 115 13.16 -1.16 -14.78
N THR A 116 12.52 0.01 -14.59
CA THR A 116 13.02 1.31 -15.07
C THR A 116 13.79 2.07 -13.97
N PRO A 117 14.51 3.16 -14.32
CA PRO A 117 15.12 4.06 -13.34
C PRO A 117 14.10 4.61 -12.33
N VAL A 118 12.85 4.86 -12.73
CA VAL A 118 11.80 5.37 -11.82
C VAL A 118 11.57 4.42 -10.65
N ALA A 119 11.27 3.13 -10.91
CA ALA A 119 11.04 2.15 -9.84
C ALA A 119 12.29 1.95 -8.95
N LYS A 120 13.49 2.00 -9.56
CA LYS A 120 14.76 1.94 -8.81
C LYS A 120 14.93 3.15 -7.89
N SER A 121 14.65 4.36 -8.38
CA SER A 121 14.76 5.60 -7.63
C SER A 121 13.75 5.66 -6.49
N ILE A 122 12.49 5.27 -6.71
CA ILE A 122 11.46 5.26 -5.65
C ILE A 122 11.87 4.34 -4.50
N ARG A 123 12.40 3.14 -4.79
CA ARG A 123 12.92 2.24 -3.76
C ARG A 123 14.09 2.86 -2.97
N LYS A 124 15.02 3.51 -3.66
CA LYS A 124 16.18 4.18 -3.03
C LYS A 124 15.74 5.35 -2.16
N LEU A 125 14.84 6.19 -2.66
CA LEU A 125 14.27 7.31 -1.93
C LEU A 125 13.56 6.82 -0.66
N ASN A 126 12.74 5.77 -0.77
CA ASN A 126 12.12 5.17 0.40
C ASN A 126 13.14 4.64 1.41
N ALA A 127 14.21 4.00 0.97
CA ALA A 127 15.29 3.57 1.87
C ALA A 127 16.05 4.74 2.53
N ARG A 128 15.93 5.96 2.00
CA ARG A 128 16.54 7.20 2.53
C ARG A 128 15.56 8.08 3.32
N GLY A 129 14.36 7.58 3.62
CA GLY A 129 13.39 8.29 4.47
C GLY A 129 12.23 8.93 3.72
N VAL A 130 12.17 8.85 2.38
CA VAL A 130 11.07 9.43 1.61
C VAL A 130 9.81 8.58 1.76
N THR A 131 8.71 9.24 2.10
CA THR A 131 7.40 8.60 2.22
C THR A 131 6.89 8.18 0.84
N VAL A 132 6.36 6.96 0.74
CA VAL A 132 5.75 6.45 -0.48
C VAL A 132 4.39 5.85 -0.18
N GLY A 133 3.36 6.36 -0.82
CA GLY A 133 1.99 5.91 -0.63
C GLY A 133 1.25 5.73 -1.94
N GLY A 134 0.06 5.17 -1.85
CA GLY A 134 -0.81 5.09 -3.01
C GLY A 134 -2.17 4.51 -2.68
N THR A 135 -3.15 4.83 -3.53
CA THR A 135 -4.54 4.41 -3.36
C THR A 135 -4.93 3.33 -4.38
N SER A 136 -5.70 2.33 -3.94
CA SER A 136 -6.17 1.24 -4.80
C SER A 136 -5.00 0.54 -5.54
N ALA A 137 -4.94 0.61 -6.87
CA ALA A 137 -3.80 0.10 -7.65
C ALA A 137 -2.43 0.58 -7.13
N GLY A 138 -2.35 1.84 -6.69
CA GLY A 138 -1.16 2.43 -6.09
C GLY A 138 -0.77 1.81 -4.74
N ALA A 139 -1.73 1.29 -3.97
CA ALA A 139 -1.46 0.56 -2.73
C ALA A 139 -0.89 -0.83 -3.02
N ALA A 140 -1.48 -1.54 -3.98
CA ALA A 140 -1.09 -2.90 -4.33
C ALA A 140 0.37 -2.99 -4.83
N ILE A 141 0.87 -1.97 -5.55
CA ILE A 141 2.23 -2.01 -6.09
C ILE A 141 3.32 -1.77 -5.04
N LEU A 142 3.01 -1.33 -3.82
CA LEU A 142 4.02 -0.98 -2.82
C LEU A 142 4.77 -2.23 -2.29
N SER A 143 4.10 -3.38 -2.21
CA SER A 143 4.69 -4.64 -1.74
C SER A 143 5.53 -5.34 -2.81
N GLU A 144 6.37 -6.29 -2.40
CA GLU A 144 7.14 -7.11 -3.34
C GLU A 144 6.23 -8.05 -4.15
N HIS A 145 5.30 -8.71 -3.45
CA HIS A 145 4.27 -9.54 -4.04
C HIS A 145 2.98 -8.72 -4.15
N MET A 146 2.60 -8.40 -5.38
CA MET A 146 1.39 -7.62 -5.70
C MET A 146 0.30 -8.56 -6.20
N ILE A 147 -0.90 -8.44 -5.63
CA ILE A 147 -2.10 -9.10 -6.17
C ILE A 147 -2.52 -8.33 -7.44
N ALA A 148 -2.22 -8.90 -8.61
CA ALA A 148 -2.52 -8.29 -9.90
C ALA A 148 -3.96 -8.54 -10.35
N PHE A 149 -4.46 -9.75 -10.14
CA PHE A 149 -5.81 -10.14 -10.50
C PHE A 149 -6.37 -11.14 -9.50
N GLY A 150 -7.69 -11.30 -9.49
CA GLY A 150 -8.35 -12.33 -8.73
C GLY A 150 -9.81 -12.00 -8.50
N GLN A 151 -10.64 -13.03 -8.39
CA GLN A 151 -12.04 -12.87 -8.08
C GLN A 151 -12.25 -12.70 -6.58
N GLY A 152 -13.34 -12.02 -6.20
CA GLY A 152 -13.82 -12.02 -4.83
C GLY A 152 -14.41 -13.38 -4.45
N GLY A 153 -14.71 -13.55 -3.17
CA GLY A 153 -15.25 -14.75 -2.57
C GLY A 153 -14.65 -15.00 -1.20
N ALA A 154 -15.50 -15.33 -0.24
CA ALA A 154 -15.08 -15.66 1.13
C ALA A 154 -14.20 -16.93 1.21
N THR A 155 -14.43 -17.94 0.37
CA THR A 155 -13.70 -19.21 0.42
C THR A 155 -12.36 -19.13 -0.33
N PRO A 156 -11.21 -19.41 0.31
CA PRO A 156 -9.93 -19.48 -0.38
C PRO A 156 -9.87 -20.67 -1.33
N LYS A 157 -9.42 -20.43 -2.56
CA LYS A 157 -9.29 -21.44 -3.62
C LYS A 157 -7.94 -21.30 -4.33
N ALA A 158 -7.35 -22.44 -4.71
CA ALA A 158 -6.12 -22.41 -5.48
C ALA A 158 -6.36 -21.69 -6.83
N GLY A 159 -5.47 -20.78 -7.21
CA GLY A 159 -5.60 -19.99 -8.44
C GLY A 159 -6.64 -18.86 -8.38
N LEU A 160 -7.20 -18.52 -7.21
CA LEU A 160 -8.17 -17.43 -7.07
C LEU A 160 -7.55 -16.03 -7.29
N ALA A 161 -6.24 -15.92 -7.14
CA ALA A 161 -5.46 -14.70 -7.38
C ALA A 161 -4.22 -14.99 -8.22
N SER A 162 -3.80 -13.98 -8.99
CA SER A 162 -2.52 -13.97 -9.70
C SER A 162 -1.61 -12.92 -9.08
N LEU A 163 -0.38 -13.34 -8.77
CA LEU A 163 0.66 -12.44 -8.30
C LEU A 163 1.45 -11.88 -9.46
N ALA A 164 1.83 -10.61 -9.35
CA ALA A 164 2.86 -9.99 -10.16
C ALA A 164 3.89 -9.32 -9.25
N PRO A 165 5.10 -9.01 -9.75
CA PRO A 165 6.05 -8.20 -9.00
C PRO A 165 5.52 -6.79 -8.79
N GLY A 166 5.48 -6.35 -7.53
CA GLY A 166 5.36 -4.94 -7.19
C GLY A 166 6.74 -4.29 -7.04
N PHE A 167 6.79 -3.09 -6.47
CA PHE A 167 8.02 -2.33 -6.27
C PHE A 167 8.86 -2.85 -5.11
N GLY A 168 8.29 -3.65 -4.22
CA GLY A 168 9.05 -4.24 -3.12
C GLY A 168 9.64 -3.17 -2.22
N LEU A 169 8.86 -2.17 -1.80
CA LEU A 169 9.27 -1.27 -0.73
C LEU A 169 9.36 -2.03 0.60
N THR A 170 8.54 -3.06 0.72
CA THR A 170 8.57 -4.06 1.78
C THR A 170 8.21 -5.43 1.20
N ASN A 171 8.80 -6.48 1.77
CA ASN A 171 8.47 -7.87 1.48
C ASN A 171 7.70 -8.53 2.63
N ARG A 172 7.47 -7.81 3.73
CA ARG A 172 6.79 -8.31 4.93
C ARG A 172 5.28 -8.42 4.76
N VAL A 173 4.71 -7.76 3.76
CA VAL A 173 3.26 -7.66 3.60
C VAL A 173 2.81 -7.96 2.18
N VAL A 174 1.60 -8.51 2.07
CA VAL A 174 0.83 -8.57 0.84
C VAL A 174 -0.38 -7.66 1.01
N ILE A 175 -0.56 -6.72 0.09
CA ILE A 175 -1.61 -5.70 0.20
C ILE A 175 -2.75 -6.04 -0.75
N ASP A 176 -3.96 -6.00 -0.20
CA ASP A 176 -5.21 -5.99 -0.94
C ASP A 176 -6.05 -4.76 -0.54
N GLN A 177 -6.88 -4.28 -1.46
CA GLN A 177 -7.60 -3.00 -1.41
C GLN A 177 -9.08 -3.21 -1.77
N HIS A 178 -9.94 -2.21 -1.57
CA HIS A 178 -11.41 -2.35 -1.70
C HIS A 178 -11.92 -3.65 -1.03
N PHE A 179 -11.37 -3.98 0.13
CA PHE A 179 -11.27 -5.36 0.60
C PHE A 179 -12.62 -5.97 0.94
N ARG A 180 -13.32 -5.41 1.94
CA ARG A 180 -14.69 -5.82 2.28
C ARG A 180 -15.65 -5.57 1.13
N GLN A 181 -15.52 -4.43 0.45
CA GLN A 181 -16.42 -3.98 -0.62
C GLN A 181 -16.46 -4.97 -1.81
N ARG A 182 -15.42 -5.79 -1.98
CA ARG A 182 -15.32 -6.76 -3.07
C ARG A 182 -15.10 -8.20 -2.60
N ASP A 183 -15.39 -8.48 -1.32
CA ASP A 183 -15.28 -9.80 -0.69
C ASP A 183 -13.92 -10.48 -0.94
N ARG A 184 -12.81 -9.81 -0.59
CA ARG A 184 -11.46 -10.21 -1.02
C ARG A 184 -10.69 -11.08 -0.01
N LEU A 185 -11.35 -11.60 1.03
CA LEU A 185 -10.70 -12.43 2.04
C LEU A 185 -10.17 -13.76 1.47
N GLY A 186 -10.98 -14.50 0.71
CA GLY A 186 -10.59 -15.80 0.19
C GLY A 186 -9.37 -15.69 -0.75
N ARG A 187 -9.30 -14.65 -1.57
CA ARG A 187 -8.16 -14.47 -2.49
C ARG A 187 -6.87 -14.05 -1.76
N LEU A 188 -6.97 -13.23 -0.70
CA LEU A 188 -5.82 -12.87 0.13
C LEU A 188 -5.29 -14.11 0.88
N LEU A 189 -6.16 -14.90 1.48
CA LEU A 189 -5.80 -16.17 2.13
C LEU A 189 -5.15 -17.15 1.14
N SER A 190 -5.66 -17.23 -0.09
CA SER A 190 -5.09 -18.07 -1.15
C SER A 190 -3.66 -17.64 -1.50
N VAL A 191 -3.37 -16.34 -1.47
CA VAL A 191 -2.00 -15.85 -1.69
C VAL A 191 -1.08 -16.20 -0.53
N LEU A 192 -1.52 -15.98 0.70
CA LEU A 192 -0.71 -16.25 1.91
C LEU A 192 -0.42 -17.74 2.10
N ALA A 193 -1.30 -18.61 1.60
CA ALA A 193 -1.13 -20.06 1.64
C ALA A 193 0.10 -20.58 0.87
N PHE A 194 0.68 -19.79 -0.04
CA PHE A 194 1.92 -20.15 -0.76
C PHE A 194 3.19 -19.92 0.07
N ASN A 195 3.20 -18.93 0.97
CA ASN A 195 4.37 -18.59 1.77
C ASN A 195 3.94 -17.92 3.08
N PRO A 196 4.01 -18.62 4.23
CA PRO A 196 3.58 -18.11 5.54
C PRO A 196 4.48 -17.02 6.14
N PHE A 197 5.43 -16.47 5.38
CA PHE A 197 6.29 -15.38 5.84
C PHE A 197 5.53 -14.04 5.98
N ALA A 198 4.78 -13.66 4.94
CA ALA A 198 4.18 -12.33 4.83
C ALA A 198 2.88 -12.20 5.63
N VAL A 199 2.59 -10.98 6.09
CA VAL A 199 1.29 -10.61 6.68
C VAL A 199 0.38 -10.06 5.59
N GLY A 200 -0.84 -10.56 5.49
CA GLY A 200 -1.85 -10.00 4.60
C GLY A 200 -2.47 -8.74 5.20
N ILE A 201 -2.58 -7.69 4.39
CA ILE A 201 -3.29 -6.45 4.73
C ILE A 201 -4.46 -6.30 3.76
N GLY A 202 -5.69 -6.51 4.23
CA GLY A 202 -6.90 -6.17 3.51
C GLY A 202 -7.41 -4.79 3.91
N LEU A 203 -7.31 -3.81 3.01
CA LEU A 203 -7.73 -2.43 3.22
C LEU A 203 -9.13 -2.17 2.68
N ASP A 204 -10.03 -1.75 3.55
CA ASP A 204 -11.32 -1.19 3.13
C ASP A 204 -11.14 0.17 2.44
N GLU A 205 -12.16 0.56 1.68
CA GLU A 205 -12.24 1.92 1.15
C GLU A 205 -12.14 2.98 2.26
N ASP A 206 -11.59 4.14 1.90
CA ASP A 206 -11.31 5.25 2.81
C ASP A 206 -10.58 4.81 4.09
N THR A 207 -9.64 3.87 3.95
CA THR A 207 -8.83 3.34 5.05
C THR A 207 -7.37 3.24 4.60
N ALA A 208 -6.44 3.60 5.47
CA ALA A 208 -5.02 3.58 5.20
C ALA A 208 -4.24 2.88 6.31
N ALA A 209 -3.21 2.16 5.89
CA ALA A 209 -2.18 1.62 6.76
C ALA A 209 -0.95 2.51 6.65
N PHE A 210 -0.54 3.16 7.74
CA PHE A 210 0.72 3.90 7.81
C PHE A 210 1.79 3.01 8.41
N LEU A 211 2.64 2.41 7.57
CA LEU A 211 3.74 1.55 8.01
C LEU A 211 4.96 2.44 8.28
N GLY A 212 5.34 2.54 9.55
CA GLY A 212 6.44 3.36 10.02
C GLY A 212 7.83 2.73 9.85
N PRO A 213 8.90 3.54 10.00
CA PRO A 213 10.29 3.07 10.02
C PRO A 213 10.59 2.07 11.15
N ASP A 214 9.77 2.07 12.18
CA ASP A 214 9.87 1.26 13.41
C ASP A 214 9.15 -0.10 13.29
N ASP A 215 8.75 -0.49 12.07
CA ASP A 215 7.96 -1.70 11.81
C ASP A 215 6.57 -1.70 12.50
N VAL A 216 6.04 -0.53 12.86
CA VAL A 216 4.69 -0.39 13.40
C VAL A 216 3.75 0.17 12.34
N MET A 217 2.64 -0.53 12.12
CA MET A 217 1.52 -0.06 11.31
C MET A 217 0.56 0.74 12.19
N HIS A 218 0.09 1.88 11.69
CA HIS A 218 -0.99 2.65 12.28
C HIS A 218 -2.19 2.67 11.35
N VAL A 219 -3.38 2.43 11.89
CA VAL A 219 -4.63 2.50 11.12
C VAL A 219 -5.19 3.92 11.12
N ASP A 220 -5.60 4.39 9.94
CA ASP A 220 -6.32 5.64 9.77
C ASP A 220 -7.45 5.50 8.74
N GLY A 221 -8.38 6.47 8.74
CA GLY A 221 -9.56 6.47 7.87
C GLY A 221 -10.83 5.97 8.54
N ALA A 222 -11.88 5.78 7.74
CA ALA A 222 -13.24 5.50 8.19
C ALA A 222 -13.56 4.00 8.32
N GLY A 223 -12.87 3.13 7.57
CA GLY A 223 -13.12 1.69 7.57
C GLY A 223 -12.19 0.91 8.50
N ALA A 224 -11.92 -0.34 8.11
CA ALA A 224 -11.08 -1.26 8.87
C ALA A 224 -9.99 -1.90 8.01
N ILE A 225 -8.95 -2.37 8.69
CA ILE A 225 -7.89 -3.20 8.13
C ILE A 225 -8.08 -4.62 8.64
N THR A 226 -8.30 -5.56 7.72
CA THR A 226 -8.20 -6.99 8.02
C THR A 226 -6.75 -7.42 7.91
N LEU A 227 -6.10 -7.66 9.03
CA LEU A 227 -4.78 -8.28 9.06
C LEU A 227 -4.91 -9.80 9.16
N VAL A 228 -4.19 -10.48 8.28
CA VAL A 228 -4.09 -11.94 8.26
C VAL A 228 -2.64 -12.33 8.52
N ASP A 229 -2.38 -12.84 9.71
CA ASP A 229 -1.07 -13.29 10.15
C ASP A 229 -1.00 -14.82 10.08
N VAL A 230 -0.06 -15.30 9.27
CA VAL A 230 0.16 -16.72 8.97
C VAL A 230 1.50 -17.24 9.51
N ALA A 231 2.17 -16.53 10.44
CA ALA A 231 3.45 -17.00 11.01
C ALA A 231 3.37 -18.39 11.63
N ASN A 232 2.25 -18.68 12.29
CA ASN A 232 2.01 -19.92 13.01
C ASN A 232 1.08 -20.86 12.25
N LEU A 233 1.10 -20.79 10.91
CA LEU A 233 0.30 -21.66 10.05
C LEU A 233 0.66 -23.13 10.34
N GLU A 234 -0.33 -23.91 10.80
CA GLU A 234 -0.15 -25.31 11.17
C GLU A 234 -0.30 -26.23 9.95
N HIS A 235 -1.16 -25.85 9.01
CA HIS A 235 -1.43 -26.62 7.80
C HIS A 235 -1.79 -25.74 6.60
N SER A 236 -1.34 -26.13 5.42
CA SER A 236 -1.78 -25.62 4.13
C SER A 236 -1.89 -26.74 3.12
N SER A 237 -3.09 -26.94 2.55
CA SER A 237 -3.27 -27.89 1.44
C SER A 237 -2.86 -27.34 0.07
N MET A 238 -2.32 -26.11 0.00
CA MET A 238 -2.06 -25.40 -1.25
C MET A 238 -1.17 -26.18 -2.23
N ALA A 239 -0.16 -26.88 -1.72
CA ALA A 239 0.77 -27.65 -2.57
C ALA A 239 0.10 -28.78 -3.38
N PHE A 240 -1.07 -29.26 -2.94
CA PHE A 240 -1.79 -30.37 -3.56
C PHE A 240 -3.14 -29.96 -4.16
N ALA A 241 -3.58 -28.73 -3.91
CA ALA A 241 -4.85 -28.21 -4.40
C ALA A 241 -4.76 -27.91 -5.91
N LYS A 242 -5.73 -28.40 -6.69
CA LYS A 242 -5.88 -28.03 -8.10
C LYS A 242 -6.56 -26.66 -8.24
N PRO A 243 -6.32 -25.90 -9.32
CA PRO A 243 -7.01 -24.65 -9.57
C PRO A 243 -8.53 -24.77 -9.41
N GLY A 244 -9.13 -23.82 -8.66
CA GLY A 244 -10.56 -23.80 -8.34
C GLY A 244 -10.98 -24.62 -7.11
N GLN A 245 -10.11 -25.50 -6.59
CA GLN A 245 -10.41 -26.26 -5.37
C GLN A 245 -10.23 -25.41 -4.10
N PRO A 246 -11.08 -25.59 -3.07
CA PRO A 246 -10.86 -24.98 -1.77
C PRO A 246 -9.52 -25.37 -1.16
N ILE A 247 -8.92 -24.46 -0.40
CA ILE A 247 -7.67 -24.70 0.34
C ILE A 247 -8.01 -24.86 1.82
N CYS A 248 -7.45 -25.90 2.45
CA CYS A 248 -7.47 -26.06 3.90
C CYS A 248 -6.31 -25.27 4.51
N LEU A 249 -6.62 -24.39 5.46
CA LEU A 249 -5.66 -23.60 6.22
C LEU A 249 -6.03 -23.64 7.71
N THR A 250 -5.08 -23.93 8.58
CA THR A 250 -5.27 -23.93 10.04
C THR A 250 -4.15 -23.15 10.73
N GLY A 251 -4.41 -22.59 11.92
CA GLY A 251 -3.44 -21.77 12.67
C GLY A 251 -3.31 -20.33 12.15
N ILE A 252 -4.33 -19.79 11.48
CA ILE A 252 -4.34 -18.40 11.02
C ILE A 252 -4.78 -17.47 12.14
N LYS A 253 -4.06 -16.37 12.36
CA LYS A 253 -4.46 -15.29 13.26
C LYS A 253 -5.03 -14.13 12.45
N LEU A 254 -6.23 -13.68 12.81
CA LEU A 254 -6.92 -12.59 12.13
C LEU A 254 -7.18 -11.44 13.10
N HIS A 255 -6.86 -10.22 12.67
CA HIS A 255 -7.23 -8.99 13.37
C HIS A 255 -8.07 -8.11 12.47
N ILE A 256 -9.09 -7.46 13.04
CA ILE A 256 -9.82 -6.36 12.40
C ILE A 256 -9.46 -5.11 13.18
N LEU A 257 -8.71 -4.21 12.54
CA LEU A 257 -8.17 -3.01 13.18
C LEU A 257 -8.83 -1.76 12.60
N THR A 258 -9.31 -0.89 13.47
CA THR A 258 -9.94 0.39 13.12
C THR A 258 -9.02 1.57 13.46
N LYS A 259 -9.41 2.78 13.08
CA LYS A 259 -8.66 4.02 13.33
C LYS A 259 -8.08 4.07 14.75
N GLY A 260 -6.79 4.40 14.84
CA GLY A 260 -6.07 4.52 16.11
C GLY A 260 -5.43 3.22 16.60
N ALA A 261 -5.87 2.06 16.11
CA ALA A 261 -5.19 0.79 16.35
C ALA A 261 -3.79 0.77 15.71
N ARG A 262 -2.91 -0.06 16.28
CA ARG A 262 -1.56 -0.30 15.77
C ARG A 262 -1.26 -1.78 15.67
N TYR A 263 -0.31 -2.15 14.82
CA TYR A 263 0.21 -3.52 14.74
C TYR A 263 1.72 -3.50 14.55
N ASN A 264 2.46 -4.24 15.38
CA ASN A 264 3.91 -4.33 15.28
C ASN A 264 4.29 -5.58 14.47
N PHE A 265 4.96 -5.42 13.32
CA PHE A 265 5.33 -6.55 12.45
C PHE A 265 6.46 -7.42 13.01
N VAL A 266 7.20 -6.95 14.02
CA VAL A 266 8.26 -7.72 14.70
C VAL A 266 7.66 -8.60 15.80
N THR A 267 6.88 -8.02 16.72
CA THR A 267 6.24 -8.79 17.80
C THR A 267 4.99 -9.54 17.35
N ARG A 268 4.40 -9.14 16.22
CA ARG A 268 3.13 -9.66 15.67
C ARG A 268 1.93 -9.46 16.61
N GLU A 269 1.95 -8.33 17.32
CA GLU A 269 0.91 -7.94 18.27
C GLU A 269 0.16 -6.68 17.81
N ALA A 270 -1.15 -6.69 18.05
CA ALA A 270 -2.02 -5.55 17.84
C ALA A 270 -2.15 -4.75 19.15
N VAL A 271 -2.07 -3.43 19.05
CA VAL A 271 -2.35 -2.49 20.14
C VAL A 271 -3.65 -1.76 19.80
N LEU A 272 -4.59 -1.79 20.73
CA LEU A 272 -5.92 -1.20 20.56
C LEU A 272 -5.85 0.33 20.69
N PRO A 273 -6.75 1.07 20.03
CA PRO A 273 -6.92 2.49 20.33
C PRO A 273 -7.36 2.64 21.80
N LEU A 274 -7.05 3.79 22.40
CA LEU A 274 -7.64 4.13 23.68
C LEU A 274 -9.17 4.21 23.51
N PRO A 275 -9.96 3.75 24.48
CA PRO A 275 -11.39 3.99 24.45
C PRO A 275 -11.64 5.51 24.38
N PRO A 276 -12.72 5.96 23.73
CA PRO A 276 -13.13 7.34 23.85
C PRO A 276 -13.29 7.70 25.34
N PRO A 277 -13.08 8.97 25.74
CA PRO A 277 -13.46 9.41 27.08
C PRO A 277 -14.90 8.99 27.34
N ASP A 278 -15.21 8.54 28.57
CA ASP A 278 -16.61 8.35 28.96
C ASP A 278 -17.32 9.70 28.75
N ASP A 279 -18.42 9.68 27.98
CA ASP A 279 -19.31 10.82 27.93
C ASP A 279 -19.95 10.93 29.32
N ASP A 280 -19.46 11.84 30.16
CA ASP A 280 -20.14 12.21 31.40
C ASP A 280 -21.49 12.84 31.02
N ASP A 281 -22.57 12.05 31.11
CA ASP A 281 -23.99 12.47 31.05
C ASP A 281 -24.34 13.49 32.17
#